data_AF-A0AAP7FN39-F1
#
_entry.id   AF-A0AAP7FN39-F1
#
_cell.length_a   1.000
_cell.length_b   1.000
_cell.length_c   1.000
_cell.angle_alpha   90.00
_cell.angle_beta   90.00
_cell.angle_gamma   90.00
#
_symmetry.space_group_name_H-M   'P 1'
#
loop_
_entity.id
_entity.type
_entity.pdbx_description
1 polymer ?
#
loop_
_entity_poly.entity_id
_entity_poly.type
_entity_poly.pdbx_seq_one_letter_code
_entity_poly.pdbx_strand_id
1 'polypeptide(L)'
;MIGGTLNIKHIRAHWDEILRLATSIKLGTVTASLVLRKLGSYPRQNGLAVALRELGRIERTLFILDWLQSVELRSRVHAGLNKGEARNALRQGGVLQPPR
;
A
#
# COMPACT_ATOMS: atom_id res chain seq x y z
N MET A 1 3.54 3.66 -15.71
CA MET A 1 4.07 2.59 -16.58
C MET A 1 4.12 1.28 -15.80
N ILE A 2 3.27 0.32 -16.15
CA ILE A 2 3.36 -1.06 -15.67
C ILE A 2 4.24 -1.78 -16.69
N GLY A 3 5.46 -2.17 -16.30
CA GLY A 3 6.43 -2.76 -17.24
C GLY A 3 7.91 -2.59 -16.87
N GLY A 4 8.25 -2.46 -15.58
CA GLY A 4 9.65 -2.51 -15.15
C GLY A 4 9.96 -3.91 -14.64
N THR A 5 11.12 -4.46 -14.98
CA THR A 5 11.65 -5.69 -14.39
C THR A 5 11.80 -5.53 -12.88
N LEU A 6 11.24 -6.47 -12.12
CA LEU A 6 11.35 -6.53 -10.65
C LEU A 6 12.82 -6.70 -10.24
N ASN A 7 13.33 -5.82 -9.39
CA ASN A 7 14.70 -5.95 -8.89
C ASN A 7 14.77 -6.87 -7.65
N ILE A 8 14.69 -8.17 -7.90
CA ILE A 8 14.72 -9.22 -6.86
C ILE A 8 16.03 -9.17 -6.07
N LYS A 9 17.15 -8.82 -6.71
CA LYS A 9 18.46 -8.72 -6.04
C LYS A 9 18.42 -7.67 -4.94
N HIS A 10 17.76 -6.55 -5.18
CA HIS A 10 17.65 -5.48 -4.20
C HIS A 10 16.72 -5.84 -3.03
N ILE A 11 15.63 -6.59 -3.30
CA ILE A 11 14.79 -7.15 -2.24
C ILE A 11 15.61 -8.09 -1.34
N ARG A 12 16.38 -9.00 -1.93
CA ARG A 12 17.21 -9.96 -1.18
C ARG A 12 18.28 -9.26 -0.35
N ALA A 13 18.93 -8.22 -0.90
CA ALA A 13 19.97 -7.47 -0.21
C ALA A 13 19.46 -6.77 1.07
N HIS A 14 18.19 -6.41 1.13
CA HIS A 14 17.58 -5.73 2.29
C HIS A 14 16.55 -6.60 3.02
N TRP A 15 16.55 -7.92 2.80
CA TRP A 15 15.51 -8.82 3.31
C TRP A 15 15.44 -8.81 4.85
N ASP A 16 16.59 -8.86 5.52
CA ASP A 16 16.66 -8.84 6.98
C ASP A 16 16.16 -7.51 7.56
N GLU A 17 16.41 -6.39 6.88
CA GLU A 17 15.91 -5.07 7.30
C GLU A 17 14.39 -4.98 7.15
N ILE A 18 13.83 -5.55 6.08
CA ILE A 18 12.38 -5.65 5.88
C ILE A 18 11.75 -6.48 7.01
N LEU A 19 12.32 -7.65 7.32
CA LEU A 19 11.83 -8.52 8.39
C LEU A 19 11.93 -7.86 9.76
N ARG A 20 13.05 -7.17 10.04
CA ARG A 20 13.23 -6.44 11.28
C ARG A 20 12.19 -5.33 11.41
N LEU A 21 11.95 -4.57 10.35
CA LEU A 21 10.94 -3.53 10.32
C LEU A 21 9.53 -4.08 10.57
N ALA A 22 9.16 -5.16 9.87
CA ALA A 22 7.87 -5.81 10.03
C ALA A 22 7.68 -6.33 11.46
N THR A 23 8.72 -6.93 12.03
CA THR A 23 8.73 -7.41 13.41
C THR A 23 8.57 -6.25 14.41
N SER A 24 9.31 -5.16 14.23
CA SER A 24 9.19 -3.98 15.08
C SER A 24 7.81 -3.34 15.03
N ILE A 25 7.14 -3.36 13.87
CA ILE A 25 5.75 -2.91 13.75
C ILE A 25 4.81 -3.89 14.47
N LYS A 26 4.97 -5.19 14.24
CA LYS A 26 4.14 -6.24 14.85
C LYS A 26 4.24 -6.27 16.37
N LEU A 27 5.42 -6.02 16.91
CA LEU A 27 5.68 -5.93 18.35
C LEU A 27 5.30 -4.55 18.95
N GLY A 28 4.86 -3.59 18.14
CA GLY A 28 4.49 -2.25 18.60
C GLY A 28 5.67 -1.35 18.99
N THR A 29 6.91 -1.79 18.76
CA THR A 29 8.12 -1.00 19.02
C THR A 29 8.19 0.25 18.14
N VAL A 30 7.67 0.17 16.92
CA VAL A 30 7.60 1.30 15.98
C VAL A 30 6.23 1.32 15.30
N THR A 31 5.61 2.50 15.21
CA THR A 31 4.34 2.64 14.49
C THR A 31 4.55 2.69 12.98
N ALA A 32 3.63 2.09 12.21
CA ALA A 32 3.67 2.12 10.75
C ALA A 32 3.69 3.56 10.19
N SER A 33 2.97 4.49 10.84
CA SER A 33 2.96 5.91 10.44
C SER A 33 4.32 6.58 10.59
N LEU A 34 5.08 6.27 11.64
CA LEU A 34 6.42 6.79 11.86
C LEU A 34 7.41 6.25 10.82
N VAL A 35 7.30 4.96 10.50
CA VAL A 35 8.08 4.30 9.45
C VAL A 35 7.81 4.95 8.09
N LEU A 36 6.55 5.11 7.72
CA LEU A 36 6.15 5.74 6.45
C LEU A 36 6.65 7.17 6.36
N ARG A 37 6.58 7.95 7.45
CA ARG A 37 7.13 9.31 7.48
C ARG A 37 8.63 9.32 7.22
N LYS A 38 9.39 8.41 7.85
CA LYS A 38 10.85 8.29 7.68
C LYS A 38 11.25 7.83 6.28
N LEU A 39 10.55 6.85 5.72
CA LEU A 39 10.79 6.34 4.36
C LEU A 39 10.40 7.37 3.29
N GLY A 40 9.34 8.15 3.56
CA GLY A 40 8.83 9.18 2.67
C GLY A 40 9.73 10.42 2.55
N SER A 41 10.56 10.71 3.55
CA SER A 41 11.49 11.84 3.50
C SER A 41 12.57 11.70 2.42
N TYR A 42 13.06 10.47 2.15
CA TYR A 42 14.10 10.23 1.13
C TYR A 42 13.93 8.88 0.41
N PRO A 43 12.94 8.76 -0.50
CA PRO A 43 12.52 7.47 -1.07
C PRO A 43 13.48 6.85 -2.10
N ARG A 44 14.45 7.63 -2.60
CA ARG A 44 15.42 7.20 -3.62
C ARG A 44 16.82 6.95 -3.06
N GLN A 45 17.13 7.49 -1.89
CA GLN A 45 18.42 7.30 -1.22
C GLN A 45 18.38 6.15 -0.20
N ASN A 46 17.18 5.65 0.12
CA ASN A 46 17.00 4.60 1.10
C ASN A 46 16.77 3.24 0.39
N GLY A 47 17.78 2.36 0.44
CA GLY A 47 17.70 1.00 -0.12
C GLY A 47 16.52 0.19 0.43
N LEU A 48 16.20 0.35 1.72
CA LEU A 48 15.02 -0.29 2.33
C LEU A 48 13.71 0.24 1.72
N ALA A 49 13.62 1.55 1.42
CA ALA A 49 12.43 2.11 0.77
C ALA A 49 12.26 1.59 -0.67
N VAL A 50 13.37 1.39 -1.39
CA VAL A 50 13.36 0.81 -2.73
C VAL A 50 12.98 -0.67 -2.68
N ALA A 51 13.53 -1.44 -1.73
CA ALA A 51 13.21 -2.84 -1.55
C ALA A 51 11.74 -3.05 -1.16
N LEU A 52 11.20 -2.23 -0.25
CA LEU A 52 9.77 -2.23 0.11
C LEU A 52 8.87 -1.83 -1.08
N ARG A 53 9.32 -0.92 -1.94
CA ARG A 53 8.58 -0.56 -3.15
C ARG A 53 8.50 -1.73 -4.11
N GLU A 54 9.60 -2.44 -4.35
CA GLU A 54 9.63 -3.61 -5.22
C GLU A 54 8.77 -4.75 -4.64
N LEU A 55 8.84 -4.99 -3.33
CA LEU A 55 7.95 -5.93 -2.63
C LEU A 55 6.47 -5.56 -2.83
N GLY A 56 6.11 -4.28 -2.67
CA GLY A 56 4.75 -3.80 -2.89
C GLY A 56 4.24 -3.96 -4.32
N ARG A 57 5.14 -4.03 -5.33
CA ARG A 57 4.75 -4.33 -6.72
C ARG A 57 4.35 -5.80 -6.90
N ILE A 58 4.99 -6.71 -6.17
CA ILE A 58 4.63 -8.14 -6.15
C ILE A 58 3.24 -8.28 -5.53
N GLU A 59 3.04 -7.74 -4.33
CA GLU A 59 1.76 -7.76 -3.62
C GLU A 59 0.63 -7.16 -4.46
N ARG A 60 0.88 -6.03 -5.13
CA ARG A 60 -0.10 -5.42 -6.04
C ARG A 60 -0.46 -6.35 -7.20
N THR A 61 0.52 -7.04 -7.76
CA THR A 61 0.30 -7.96 -8.90
C THR A 61 -0.53 -9.16 -8.45
N LEU A 62 -0.15 -9.79 -7.33
CA LEU A 62 -0.91 -10.89 -6.73
C LEU A 62 -2.35 -10.46 -6.40
N PHE A 63 -2.50 -9.31 -5.76
CA PHE A 63 -3.81 -8.76 -5.44
C PHE A 63 -4.68 -8.51 -6.69
N ILE A 64 -4.10 -7.99 -7.78
CA ILE A 64 -4.83 -7.80 -9.04
C ILE A 64 -5.24 -9.14 -9.64
N LEU A 65 -4.39 -10.16 -9.59
CA LEU A 65 -4.71 -11.51 -10.06
C LEU A 65 -5.87 -12.09 -9.25
N ASP A 66 -5.82 -12.00 -7.92
CA ASP A 66 -6.90 -12.45 -7.03
C ASP A 66 -8.20 -11.67 -7.29
N TRP A 67 -8.09 -10.36 -7.51
CA TRP A 67 -9.23 -9.48 -7.80
C TRP A 67 -9.90 -9.83 -9.13
N LEU A 68 -9.14 -10.22 -10.15
CA LEU A 68 -9.69 -10.65 -11.43
C LEU A 68 -10.47 -11.97 -11.29
N GLN A 69 -10.04 -12.85 -10.40
CA GLN A 69 -10.61 -14.18 -10.19
C GLN A 69 -11.78 -14.21 -9.19
N SER A 70 -11.89 -13.26 -8.27
CA SER A 70 -12.90 -13.29 -7.19
C SER A 70 -13.89 -12.12 -7.25
N VAL A 71 -15.16 -12.43 -7.56
CA VAL A 71 -16.28 -11.46 -7.50
C VAL A 71 -16.48 -10.89 -6.09
N GLU A 72 -16.30 -11.70 -5.04
CA GLU A 72 -16.44 -11.26 -3.65
C GLU A 72 -15.36 -10.26 -3.24
N LEU A 73 -14.10 -10.47 -3.68
CA LEU A 73 -13.02 -9.51 -3.44
C LEU A 73 -13.30 -8.19 -4.15
N ARG A 74 -13.81 -8.23 -5.39
CA ARG A 74 -14.24 -7.02 -6.11
C ARG A 74 -15.31 -6.25 -5.35
N SER A 75 -16.33 -6.95 -4.87
CA SER A 75 -17.44 -6.34 -4.13
C SER A 75 -16.97 -5.67 -2.84
N ARG A 76 -16.11 -6.35 -2.06
CA ARG A 76 -15.52 -5.77 -0.83
C ARG A 76 -14.66 -4.54 -1.11
N VAL A 77 -13.84 -4.58 -2.16
CA VAL A 77 -12.99 -3.45 -2.55
C VAL A 77 -13.84 -2.26 -3.00
N HIS A 78 -14.88 -2.48 -3.82
CA HIS A 78 -15.81 -1.43 -4.22
C HIS A 78 -16.55 -0.82 -3.02
N ALA A 79 -17.00 -1.63 -2.07
CA ALA A 79 -17.61 -1.12 -0.84
C ALA A 79 -16.63 -0.26 0.00
N GLY A 80 -15.35 -0.66 0.05
CA GLY A 80 -14.28 0.11 0.68
C GLY A 80 -14.00 1.45 -0.02
N LEU A 81 -13.97 1.45 -1.35
CA LEU A 81 -13.78 2.64 -2.18
C LEU A 81 -14.95 3.62 -2.01
N ASN A 82 -16.20 3.16 -2.08
CA ASN A 82 -17.39 4.00 -1.86
C ASN A 82 -17.35 4.69 -0.48
N LYS A 83 -16.88 3.99 0.56
CA LYS A 83 -16.71 4.57 1.90
C LYS A 83 -15.59 5.62 1.95
N GLY A 84 -14.50 5.39 1.22
CA GLY A 84 -13.38 6.33 1.09
C GLY A 84 -13.77 7.60 0.33
N GLU A 85 -14.48 7.44 -0.79
CA GLU A 85 -15.00 8.53 -1.62
C GLU A 85 -16.05 9.34 -0.86
N ALA A 86 -16.98 8.70 -0.17
CA ALA A 86 -17.96 9.39 0.68
C ALA A 86 -17.28 10.24 1.76
N ARG A 87 -16.23 9.71 2.41
CA ARG A 87 -15.44 10.49 3.39
C ARG A 87 -14.66 11.63 2.75
N ASN A 88 -14.17 11.46 1.53
CA ASN A 88 -13.47 12.51 0.80
C ASN A 88 -14.44 13.62 0.34
N ALA A 89 -15.62 13.24 -0.16
CA ALA A 89 -16.69 14.15 -0.55
C ALA A 89 -17.19 15.00 0.64
N LEU A 90 -17.35 14.37 1.82
CA LEU A 90 -17.68 15.07 3.06
C LEU A 90 -16.59 16.08 3.49
N ARG A 91 -15.31 15.76 3.26
CA ARG A 91 -14.19 16.69 3.54
C ARG A 91 -14.10 17.83 2.52
N GLN A 92 -14.59 17.63 1.31
CA GLN A 92 -14.57 18.62 0.22
C GLN A 92 -15.84 19.49 0.15
N GLY A 93 -16.81 19.31 1.05
CA GLY A 93 -17.97 20.20 1.15
C GLY A 93 -19.04 20.02 0.08
N GLY A 94 -19.21 18.81 -0.47
CA GLY A 94 -20.26 18.50 -1.44
C GLY A 94 -21.62 18.30 -0.76
N VAL A 95 -22.52 19.25 -0.93
CA VAL A 95 -23.94 19.17 -0.54
C VAL A 95 -24.56 17.89 -1.09
N LEU A 96 -24.94 16.97 -0.19
CA LEU A 96 -25.85 15.88 -0.53
C LEU A 96 -27.24 16.50 -0.76
N GLN A 97 -27.62 16.72 -2.02
CA GLN A 97 -29.04 16.87 -2.33
C GLN A 97 -29.70 15.48 -2.30
N PRO A 98 -30.79 15.29 -1.55
CA PRO A 98 -31.48 14.01 -1.50
C PRO A 98 -32.18 13.70 -2.84
N PRO A 99 -32.34 12.41 -3.20
CA PRO A 99 -33.01 12.01 -4.43
C PRO A 99 -34.49 12.39 -4.39
N ARG A 100 -35.02 12.85 -5.53
CA ARG A 100 -36.46 13.00 -5.79
C ARG A 100 -37.07 11.64 -6.14
#